data_AF-A0A936QSQ7-F1
#
_entry.id   AF-A0A936QSQ7-F1
#
_cell.length_a   1.000
_cell.length_b   1.000
_cell.length_c   1.000
_cell.angle_alpha   90.00
_cell.angle_beta   90.00
_cell.angle_gamma   90.00
#
_symmetry.space_group_name_H-M   'P 1'
#
loop_
_entity.id
_entity.type
_entity.pdbx_description
1 polymer ?
#
loop_
_entity_poly.entity_id
_entity_poly.type
_entity_poly.pdbx_seq_one_letter_code
_entity_poly.pdbx_strand_id
1 'polypeptide(L)'
;LTYHPRMKYIVVGRDVRDVFMSLWNHTSNYTQPFIDALNNTPGRVGEPFPPLYPDLHALWHDWINKGNFPWESDGYPFWSHLHFIQSWWDYRHLPNIYLVHFNDLSRDLEGEMRKVAAFLDISVPEALWPSLVEQASFETMKANAEELLPGINQIFAGGAKSFINKGTNGRWKGVLTEAELKECDAAIARTLTPDCARWLEQGGPLP
;
A
#
# COMPACT_ATOMS: atom_id res chain seq x y z
N LEU A 1 -6.81 -7.80 -15.68
CA LEU A 1 -7.91 -7.35 -14.79
C LEU A 1 -9.20 -7.29 -15.60
N THR A 2 -10.32 -7.81 -15.11
CA THR A 2 -11.62 -7.59 -15.79
C THR A 2 -12.10 -6.18 -15.46
N TYR A 3 -11.78 -5.23 -16.32
CA TYR A 3 -12.28 -3.86 -16.21
C TYR A 3 -13.79 -3.82 -16.48
N HIS A 4 -14.53 -3.15 -15.62
CA HIS A 4 -15.96 -2.95 -15.76
C HIS A 4 -16.27 -1.45 -15.89
N PRO A 5 -16.79 -0.98 -17.04
CA PRO A 5 -16.98 0.46 -17.29
C PRO A 5 -18.01 1.12 -16.38
N ARG A 6 -18.82 0.33 -15.66
CA ARG A 6 -19.84 0.83 -14.71
C ARG A 6 -19.36 0.85 -13.26
N MET A 7 -18.21 0.26 -12.95
CA MET A 7 -17.64 0.26 -11.60
C MET A 7 -16.70 1.46 -11.45
N LYS A 8 -16.69 2.07 -10.27
CA LYS A 8 -15.72 3.10 -9.90
C LYS A 8 -14.56 2.44 -9.17
N TYR A 9 -13.33 2.80 -9.55
CA TYR A 9 -12.10 2.27 -8.98
C TYR A 9 -11.35 3.39 -8.29
N ILE A 10 -11.04 3.22 -7.00
CA ILE A 10 -10.14 4.10 -6.26
C ILE A 10 -8.84 3.33 -6.05
N VAL A 11 -7.74 3.88 -6.55
CA VAL A 11 -6.41 3.27 -6.51
C VAL A 11 -5.51 4.13 -5.64
N VAL A 12 -4.93 3.55 -4.60
CA VAL A 12 -4.07 4.30 -3.67
C VAL A 12 -2.59 4.08 -4.02
N GLY A 13 -1.90 5.17 -4.31
CA GLY A 13 -0.45 5.22 -4.50
C GLY A 13 0.28 5.70 -3.24
N ARG A 14 1.50 5.21 -3.06
CA ARG A 14 2.46 5.66 -2.05
C ARG A 14 3.87 5.31 -2.49
N ASP A 15 4.84 6.12 -2.07
CA ASP A 15 6.27 5.90 -2.27
C ASP A 15 6.64 4.45 -1.96
N VAL A 16 7.22 3.77 -2.94
CA VAL A 16 7.61 2.35 -2.87
C VAL A 16 8.46 2.05 -1.64
N ARG A 17 9.33 2.97 -1.23
CA ARG A 17 10.21 2.80 -0.07
C ARG A 17 9.41 2.86 1.23
N ASP A 18 8.41 3.75 1.32
CA ASP A 18 7.53 3.81 2.50
C ASP A 18 6.51 2.66 2.55
N VAL A 19 6.03 2.19 1.39
CA VAL A 19 5.25 0.96 1.27
C VAL A 19 6.05 -0.21 1.82
N PHE A 20 7.31 -0.35 1.42
CA PHE A 20 8.20 -1.38 1.95
C PHE A 20 8.38 -1.30 3.46
N MET A 21 8.65 -0.12 4.02
CA MET A 21 8.77 0.01 5.47
C MET A 21 7.48 -0.39 6.20
N SER A 22 6.32 -0.20 5.55
CA SER A 22 5.02 -0.62 6.10
C SER A 22 4.86 -2.13 6.00
N LEU A 23 5.24 -2.70 4.86
CA LEU A 23 5.26 -4.13 4.61
C LEU A 23 6.16 -4.84 5.62
N TRP A 24 7.42 -4.42 5.78
CA TRP A 24 8.34 -5.02 6.75
C TRP A 24 7.72 -5.12 8.14
N ASN A 25 7.14 -4.03 8.65
CA ASN A 25 6.47 -4.05 9.94
C ASN A 25 5.28 -5.02 9.98
N HIS A 26 4.53 -5.15 8.89
CA HIS A 26 3.41 -6.06 8.81
C HIS A 26 3.88 -7.52 8.84
N THR A 27 4.88 -7.83 8.01
CA THR A 27 5.34 -9.20 7.77
C THR A 27 6.20 -9.71 8.90
N SER A 28 7.05 -8.87 9.50
CA SER A 28 7.89 -9.25 10.64
C SER A 28 7.05 -9.58 11.89
N ASN A 29 5.78 -9.20 11.89
CA ASN A 29 4.85 -9.46 12.98
C ASN A 29 3.85 -10.59 12.66
N TYR A 30 3.95 -11.29 11.53
CA TYR A 30 3.05 -12.44 11.30
C TYR A 30 3.27 -13.54 12.33
N THR A 31 2.17 -14.11 12.81
CA THR A 31 2.22 -15.26 13.71
C THR A 31 2.55 -16.53 12.91
N GLN A 32 3.26 -17.48 13.53
CA GLN A 32 3.51 -18.78 12.90
C GLN A 32 2.21 -19.50 12.51
N PRO A 33 1.16 -19.54 13.37
CA PRO A 33 -0.12 -20.12 12.98
C PRO A 33 -0.76 -19.48 11.73
N PHE A 34 -0.58 -18.17 11.53
CA PHE A 34 -1.08 -17.50 10.33
C PHE A 34 -0.32 -17.94 9.07
N ILE A 35 1.02 -18.02 9.14
CA ILE A 35 1.86 -18.53 8.04
C ILE A 35 1.50 -19.99 7.72
N ASP A 36 1.31 -20.82 8.74
CA ASP A 36 0.90 -22.21 8.57
C ASP A 36 -0.49 -22.31 7.92
N ALA A 37 -1.43 -21.44 8.30
CA ALA A 37 -2.76 -21.40 7.68
C ALA A 37 -2.71 -21.01 6.19
N LEU A 38 -1.88 -20.02 5.82
CA LEU A 38 -1.64 -19.68 4.41
C LEU A 38 -1.11 -20.87 3.61
N ASN A 39 -0.11 -21.56 4.16
CA ASN A 39 0.55 -22.68 3.49
C ASN A 39 -0.31 -23.95 3.41
N ASN A 40 -1.20 -24.17 4.38
CA ASN A 40 -2.09 -25.32 4.44
C ASN A 40 -3.50 -25.06 3.86
N THR A 41 -3.70 -23.95 3.15
CA THR A 41 -4.99 -23.65 2.50
C THR A 41 -5.37 -24.74 1.50
N PRO A 42 -6.56 -25.38 1.62
CA PRO A 42 -6.98 -26.42 0.69
C PRO A 42 -7.03 -25.92 -0.77
N GLY A 43 -6.40 -26.65 -1.68
CA GLY A 43 -6.38 -26.28 -3.11
C GLY A 43 -5.44 -25.11 -3.45
N ARG A 44 -4.47 -24.78 -2.58
CA ARG A 44 -3.46 -23.74 -2.83
C ARG A 44 -2.76 -23.94 -4.18
N VAL A 45 -2.65 -22.86 -4.95
CA VAL A 45 -1.92 -22.80 -6.22
C VAL A 45 -0.70 -21.89 -6.05
N GLY A 46 0.43 -22.26 -6.66
CA GLY A 46 1.69 -21.51 -6.62
C GLY A 46 2.70 -22.09 -5.62
N GLU A 47 3.74 -21.35 -5.29
CA GLU A 47 4.74 -21.73 -4.28
C GLU A 47 4.24 -21.42 -2.86
N PRO A 48 4.69 -22.16 -1.83
CA PRO A 48 4.38 -21.83 -0.43
C PRO A 48 4.84 -20.41 -0.09
N PHE A 49 4.10 -19.77 0.80
CA PHE A 49 4.53 -18.52 1.40
C PHE A 49 5.84 -18.75 2.17
N PRO A 50 6.88 -17.92 1.96
CA PRO A 50 8.19 -18.15 2.55
C PRO A 50 8.14 -17.97 4.08
N PRO A 51 9.12 -18.55 4.80
CA PRO A 51 9.30 -18.21 6.21
C PRO A 51 9.58 -16.71 6.38
N LEU A 52 9.47 -16.22 7.62
CA LEU A 52 9.87 -14.85 7.94
C LEU A 52 11.33 -14.62 7.57
N TYR A 53 11.58 -13.50 6.89
CA TYR A 53 12.92 -13.09 6.51
C TYR A 53 13.76 -12.76 7.76
N PRO A 54 15.07 -13.06 7.75
CA PRO A 54 15.94 -12.88 8.91
C PRO A 54 16.11 -11.40 9.30
N ASP A 55 16.04 -10.50 8.30
CA ASP A 55 16.11 -9.07 8.49
C ASP A 55 15.41 -8.33 7.33
N LEU A 56 15.32 -7.00 7.49
CA LEU A 56 14.71 -6.11 6.52
C LEU A 56 15.43 -6.12 5.18
N HIS A 57 16.76 -6.21 5.15
CA HIS A 57 17.56 -6.12 3.93
C HIS A 57 17.36 -7.34 3.04
N ALA A 58 17.27 -8.53 3.67
CA ALA A 58 16.94 -9.76 2.97
C ALA A 58 15.55 -9.71 2.31
N LEU A 59 14.55 -9.18 3.02
CA LEU A 59 13.21 -8.99 2.44
C LEU A 59 13.25 -7.92 1.34
N TRP A 60 13.96 -6.81 1.54
CA TRP A 60 14.07 -5.74 0.55
C TRP A 60 14.59 -6.27 -0.78
N HIS A 61 15.70 -7.02 -0.73
CA HIS A 61 16.36 -7.53 -1.93
C HIS A 61 15.41 -8.40 -2.77
N ASP A 62 14.69 -9.33 -2.14
CA ASP A 62 13.69 -10.14 -2.84
C ASP A 62 12.51 -9.28 -3.32
N TRP A 63 11.97 -8.42 -2.44
CA TRP A 63 10.77 -7.66 -2.74
C TRP A 63 10.95 -6.67 -3.89
N ILE A 64 12.10 -6.02 -4.02
CA ILE A 64 12.30 -5.02 -5.09
C ILE A 64 12.79 -5.63 -6.42
N ASN A 65 13.29 -6.87 -6.41
CA ASN A 65 13.92 -7.50 -7.57
C ASN A 65 13.21 -8.75 -8.11
N LYS A 66 12.22 -9.30 -7.39
CA LYS A 66 11.55 -10.55 -7.75
C LYS A 66 10.03 -10.38 -7.79
N GLY A 67 9.42 -10.81 -8.89
CA GLY A 67 7.96 -10.91 -9.03
C GLY A 67 7.42 -12.30 -8.69
N ASN A 68 6.12 -12.38 -8.40
CA ASN A 68 5.43 -13.67 -8.26
C ASN A 68 5.07 -14.28 -9.62
N PHE A 69 4.92 -13.44 -10.65
CA PHE A 69 4.59 -13.85 -12.01
C PHE A 69 5.65 -13.42 -13.02
N PRO A 70 5.76 -14.08 -14.19
CA PRO A 70 6.77 -13.74 -15.21
C PRO A 70 6.69 -12.31 -15.77
N TRP A 71 5.56 -11.63 -15.62
CA TRP A 71 5.35 -10.24 -16.06
C TRP A 71 5.58 -9.20 -14.95
N GLU A 72 5.93 -9.65 -13.75
CA GLU A 72 6.27 -8.80 -12.60
C GLU A 72 7.77 -8.85 -12.33
N SER A 73 8.31 -7.79 -11.72
CA SER A 73 9.74 -7.71 -11.39
C SER A 73 10.04 -7.20 -9.98
N ASP A 74 8.99 -7.09 -9.17
CA ASP A 74 8.98 -6.70 -7.75
C ASP A 74 7.77 -7.37 -7.08
N GLY A 75 7.68 -7.26 -5.77
CA GLY A 75 6.53 -7.66 -4.98
C GLY A 75 6.71 -8.95 -4.21
N TYR A 76 7.59 -9.88 -4.61
CA TYR A 76 7.68 -11.20 -3.99
C TYR A 76 7.97 -11.10 -2.47
N PRO A 77 7.31 -11.92 -1.63
CA PRO A 77 6.27 -12.91 -1.93
C PRO A 77 4.83 -12.36 -1.99
N PHE A 78 4.66 -11.03 -1.98
CA PHE A 78 3.38 -10.31 -2.01
C PHE A 78 3.02 -9.79 -3.42
N TRP A 79 2.18 -8.76 -3.50
CA TRP A 79 1.84 -8.16 -4.79
C TRP A 79 2.98 -7.28 -5.31
N SER A 80 3.17 -7.25 -6.63
CA SER A 80 4.03 -6.30 -7.31
C SER A 80 3.44 -4.90 -7.21
N HIS A 81 4.06 -4.03 -6.41
CA HIS A 81 3.58 -2.66 -6.19
C HIS A 81 3.81 -1.80 -7.42
N LEU A 82 5.00 -1.90 -8.04
CA LEU A 82 5.34 -1.10 -9.20
C LEU A 82 4.49 -1.48 -10.42
N HIS A 83 4.36 -2.78 -10.73
CA HIS A 83 3.50 -3.23 -11.83
C HIS A 83 2.04 -2.86 -11.59
N PHE A 84 1.54 -3.07 -10.35
CA PHE A 84 0.18 -2.70 -9.97
C PHE A 84 -0.08 -1.21 -10.27
N ILE A 85 0.77 -0.31 -9.78
CA ILE A 85 0.57 1.13 -9.96
C ILE A 85 0.65 1.50 -11.44
N GLN A 86 1.65 1.02 -12.19
CA GLN A 86 1.75 1.34 -13.62
C GLN A 86 0.52 0.85 -14.40
N SER A 87 0.01 -0.35 -14.08
CA SER A 87 -1.15 -0.91 -14.77
C SER A 87 -2.42 -0.06 -14.61
N TRP A 88 -2.58 0.63 -13.48
CA TRP A 88 -3.66 1.60 -13.27
C TRP A 88 -3.34 2.98 -13.84
N TRP A 89 -2.08 3.39 -13.78
CA TRP A 89 -1.60 4.66 -14.32
C TRP A 89 -1.92 4.82 -15.81
N ASP A 90 -1.82 3.75 -16.58
CA ASP A 90 -2.12 3.76 -18.02
C ASP A 90 -3.58 4.12 -18.31
N TYR A 91 -4.49 3.83 -17.38
CA TYR A 91 -5.92 4.10 -17.51
C TYR A 91 -6.43 5.24 -16.61
N ARG A 92 -5.53 5.97 -15.94
CA ARG A 92 -5.88 7.05 -15.01
C ARG A 92 -6.77 8.16 -15.60
N HIS A 93 -6.80 8.27 -16.94
CA HIS A 93 -7.60 9.24 -17.68
C HIS A 93 -9.07 8.83 -17.82
N LEU A 94 -9.44 7.59 -17.47
CA LEU A 94 -10.83 7.13 -17.53
C LEU A 94 -11.64 7.74 -16.38
N PRO A 95 -12.90 8.15 -16.63
CA PRO A 95 -13.71 8.87 -15.65
C PRO A 95 -14.14 8.02 -14.45
N ASN A 96 -13.97 6.70 -14.52
CA ASN A 96 -14.32 5.76 -13.47
C ASN A 96 -13.09 5.22 -12.72
N ILE A 97 -11.92 5.84 -12.88
CA ILE A 97 -10.68 5.52 -12.16
C ILE A 97 -10.19 6.79 -11.46
N TYR A 98 -9.98 6.70 -10.15
CA TYR A 98 -9.46 7.80 -9.35
C TYR A 98 -8.23 7.35 -8.59
N LEU A 99 -7.09 7.99 -8.90
CA LEU A 99 -5.83 7.75 -8.20
C LEU A 99 -5.73 8.71 -7.01
N VAL A 100 -5.57 8.14 -5.81
CA VAL A 100 -5.37 8.86 -4.56
C VAL A 100 -3.93 8.62 -4.11
N HIS A 101 -3.25 9.66 -3.63
CA HIS A 101 -1.90 9.50 -3.10
C HIS A 101 -1.88 9.66 -1.58
N PHE A 102 -1.16 8.77 -0.88
CA PHE A 102 -1.05 8.82 0.58
C PHE A 102 -0.46 10.15 1.11
N ASN A 103 0.51 10.74 0.39
CA ASN A 103 1.05 12.04 0.76
C ASN A 103 0.00 13.17 0.68
N ASP A 104 -0.95 13.09 -0.26
CA ASP A 104 -2.02 14.08 -0.37
C ASP A 104 -3.01 13.92 0.79
N LEU A 105 -3.42 12.68 1.10
CA LEU A 105 -4.22 12.37 2.28
C LEU A 105 -3.59 12.86 3.58
N SER A 106 -2.25 12.75 3.68
CA SER A 106 -1.51 13.20 4.86
C SER A 106 -1.39 14.72 4.95
N ARG A 107 -1.38 15.43 3.81
CA ARG A 107 -1.26 16.89 3.75
C ARG A 107 -2.60 17.59 3.92
N ASP A 108 -3.66 17.06 3.31
CA ASP A 108 -5.00 17.64 3.28
C ASP A 108 -6.05 16.52 3.28
N LEU A 109 -6.28 15.94 4.46
CA LEU A 109 -7.22 14.83 4.61
C LEU A 109 -8.65 15.21 4.19
N GLU A 110 -9.12 16.38 4.63
CA GLU A 110 -10.47 16.84 4.30
C GLU A 110 -10.65 17.07 2.81
N GLY A 111 -9.70 17.76 2.16
CA GLY A 111 -9.75 18.01 0.72
C GLY A 111 -9.76 16.72 -0.09
N GLU A 112 -8.92 15.74 0.26
CA GLU A 112 -8.92 14.44 -0.41
C GLU A 112 -10.20 13.63 -0.16
N MET A 113 -10.73 13.63 1.07
CA MET A 113 -12.01 12.99 1.37
C MET A 113 -13.17 13.59 0.56
N ARG A 114 -13.19 14.93 0.39
CA ARG A 114 -14.16 15.63 -0.46
C ARG A 114 -14.05 15.21 -1.92
N LYS A 115 -12.83 15.07 -2.45
CA LYS A 115 -12.61 14.58 -3.81
C LYS A 115 -13.08 13.14 -3.98
N VAL A 116 -12.83 12.27 -3.00
CA VAL A 116 -13.34 10.88 -3.00
C VAL A 116 -14.88 10.86 -3.00
N ALA A 117 -15.52 11.66 -2.14
CA ALA A 117 -16.99 11.76 -2.10
C ALA A 117 -17.56 12.24 -3.43
N ALA A 118 -16.96 13.29 -4.02
CA ALA A 118 -17.35 13.79 -5.34
C ALA A 118 -17.16 12.73 -6.43
N PHE A 119 -16.02 12.04 -6.46
CA PHE A 119 -15.78 10.94 -7.39
C PHE A 119 -16.81 9.82 -7.24
N LEU A 120 -17.28 9.54 -6.03
CA LEU A 120 -18.30 8.51 -5.75
C LEU A 120 -19.74 9.00 -5.96
N ASP A 121 -19.97 10.26 -6.34
CA ASP A 121 -21.30 10.91 -6.39
C ASP A 121 -22.03 10.91 -5.04
N ILE A 122 -21.29 11.04 -3.94
CA ILE A 122 -21.84 11.09 -2.58
C ILE A 122 -21.93 12.55 -2.12
N SER A 123 -23.15 13.02 -1.91
CA SER A 123 -23.40 14.33 -1.30
C SER A 123 -23.33 14.22 0.23
N VAL A 124 -22.36 14.91 0.84
CA VAL A 124 -22.19 14.97 2.29
C VAL A 124 -22.62 16.35 2.80
N PRO A 125 -23.57 16.42 3.75
CA PRO A 125 -23.94 17.68 4.40
C PRO A 125 -22.73 18.37 5.04
N GLU A 126 -22.61 19.69 4.85
CA GLU A 126 -21.41 20.44 5.25
C GLU A 126 -21.10 20.29 6.76
N ALA A 127 -22.15 20.21 7.59
CA ALA A 127 -22.04 20.04 9.03
C ALA A 127 -21.40 18.69 9.47
N LEU A 128 -21.33 17.68 8.59
CA LEU A 128 -20.76 16.37 8.92
C LEU A 128 -19.25 16.29 8.69
N TRP A 129 -18.66 17.17 7.87
CA TRP A 129 -17.25 17.09 7.51
C TRP A 129 -16.29 17.09 8.70
N PRO A 130 -16.43 17.98 9.71
CA PRO A 130 -15.50 17.98 10.83
C PRO A 130 -15.44 16.62 11.55
N SER A 131 -16.60 16.00 11.77
CA SER A 131 -16.68 14.69 12.43
C SER A 131 -16.12 13.57 11.56
N LEU A 132 -16.44 13.55 10.26
CA LEU A 132 -15.93 12.53 9.34
C LEU A 132 -14.39 12.59 9.22
N VAL A 133 -13.84 13.79 9.12
CA VAL A 133 -12.39 14.02 9.04
C VAL A 133 -11.69 13.61 10.33
N GLU A 134 -12.27 13.93 11.49
CA GLU A 134 -11.75 13.50 12.78
C GLU A 134 -11.70 11.96 12.89
N GLN A 135 -12.77 11.28 12.48
CA GLN A 135 -12.84 9.81 12.51
C GLN A 135 -11.85 9.14 11.55
N ALA A 136 -11.60 9.75 10.40
CA ALA A 136 -10.63 9.26 9.42
C ALA A 136 -9.17 9.64 9.76
N SER A 137 -8.94 10.44 10.80
CA SER A 137 -7.60 10.85 11.19
C SER A 137 -6.78 9.66 11.72
N PHE A 138 -5.46 9.71 11.49
CA PHE A 138 -4.56 8.64 11.93
C PHE A 138 -4.65 8.38 13.44
N GLU A 139 -4.74 9.45 14.25
CA GLU A 139 -4.83 9.33 15.71
C GLU A 139 -6.12 8.63 16.15
N THR A 140 -7.26 9.02 15.58
CA THR A 140 -8.55 8.37 15.90
C THR A 140 -8.59 6.93 15.43
N MET A 141 -8.14 6.64 14.20
CA MET A 141 -8.05 5.28 13.69
C MET A 141 -7.15 4.40 14.56
N LYS A 142 -6.01 4.94 15.01
CA LYS A 142 -5.07 4.22 15.88
C LYS A 142 -5.63 3.98 17.28
N ALA A 143 -6.33 4.96 17.85
CA ALA A 143 -6.99 4.83 19.15
C ALA A 143 -8.09 3.74 19.13
N ASN A 144 -8.79 3.61 18.00
CA ASN A 144 -9.89 2.66 17.82
C ASN A 144 -9.48 1.37 17.09
N ALA A 145 -8.17 1.12 16.92
CA ALA A 145 -7.66 0.06 16.04
C ALA A 145 -8.21 -1.33 16.40
N GLU A 146 -8.40 -1.62 17.69
CA GLU A 146 -8.90 -2.91 18.17
C GLU A 146 -10.37 -3.16 17.81
N GLU A 147 -11.19 -2.10 17.78
CA GLU A 147 -12.60 -2.18 17.37
C GLU A 147 -12.73 -2.25 15.85
N LEU A 148 -11.90 -1.47 15.13
CA LEU A 148 -11.90 -1.43 13.67
C LEU A 148 -11.42 -2.73 13.02
N LEU A 149 -10.60 -3.53 13.73
CA LEU A 149 -9.93 -4.71 13.19
C LEU A 149 -10.18 -5.93 14.09
N PRO A 150 -11.41 -6.46 14.16
CA PRO A 150 -11.70 -7.64 14.95
C PRO A 150 -10.90 -8.85 14.45
N GLY A 151 -10.29 -9.60 15.37
CA GLY A 151 -9.52 -10.81 15.05
C GLY A 151 -8.07 -10.59 14.61
N ILE A 152 -7.61 -9.33 14.51
CA ILE A 152 -6.27 -8.95 14.02
C ILE A 152 -5.12 -9.59 14.82
N ASN A 153 -5.34 -9.92 16.09
CA ASN A 153 -4.35 -10.57 16.97
C ASN A 153 -4.00 -12.01 16.52
N GLN A 154 -4.88 -12.67 15.75
CA GLN A 154 -4.59 -13.98 15.18
C GLN A 154 -3.60 -13.89 14.01
N ILE A 155 -3.53 -12.72 13.37
CA ILE A 155 -2.70 -12.45 12.20
C ILE A 155 -1.37 -11.81 12.63
N PHE A 156 -1.40 -10.84 13.55
CA PHE A 156 -0.23 -10.07 13.99
C PHE A 156 0.12 -10.26 15.46
N ALA A 157 1.38 -10.60 15.72
CA ALA A 157 2.00 -10.41 17.02
C ALA A 157 1.95 -8.92 17.40
N GLY A 158 1.32 -8.60 18.53
CA GLY A 158 1.06 -7.22 18.97
C GLY A 158 -0.24 -6.60 18.44
N GLY A 159 -1.02 -7.33 17.63
CA GLY A 159 -2.41 -7.00 17.35
C GLY A 159 -2.62 -5.74 16.51
N ALA A 160 -3.72 -5.02 16.81
CA ALA A 160 -4.16 -3.86 16.04
C ALA A 160 -3.12 -2.72 16.02
N LYS A 161 -2.32 -2.60 17.09
CA LYS A 161 -1.24 -1.61 17.22
C LYS A 161 -0.06 -1.91 16.29
N SER A 162 0.18 -3.18 15.98
CA SER A 162 1.17 -3.59 14.98
C SER A 162 0.68 -3.30 13.56
N PHE A 163 -0.63 -3.37 13.32
CA PHE A 163 -1.24 -3.05 12.02
C PHE A 163 -1.26 -1.53 11.75
N ILE A 164 -1.84 -0.73 12.66
CA ILE A 164 -1.83 0.74 12.59
C ILE A 164 -0.58 1.27 13.32
N ASN A 165 0.58 1.09 12.68
CA ASN A 165 1.87 1.39 13.30
C ASN A 165 2.20 2.90 13.32
N LYS A 166 2.61 3.44 12.17
CA LYS A 166 3.06 4.83 12.01
C LYS A 166 2.55 5.40 10.70
N GLY A 167 1.76 6.47 10.77
CA GLY A 167 1.19 7.21 9.64
C GLY A 167 2.16 8.22 9.01
N THR A 168 3.47 7.96 9.09
CA THR A 168 4.50 8.92 8.64
C THR A 168 5.27 8.38 7.43
N ASN A 169 5.80 9.31 6.63
CA ASN A 169 6.60 9.05 5.42
C ASN A 169 8.10 9.33 5.65
N GLY A 170 8.94 8.81 4.75
CA GLY A 170 10.40 8.93 4.80
C GLY A 170 11.06 8.00 5.82
N ARG A 171 10.38 6.94 6.27
CA ARG A 171 10.90 6.03 7.31
C ARG A 171 12.06 5.16 6.83
N TRP A 172 12.24 5.07 5.52
CA TRP A 172 13.33 4.35 4.87
C TRP A 172 14.67 5.08 4.99
N LYS A 173 14.66 6.40 5.27
CA LYS A 173 15.87 7.21 5.37
C LYS A 173 16.73 6.75 6.54
N GLY A 174 17.99 6.41 6.26
CA GLY A 174 18.92 5.88 7.26
C GLY A 174 18.69 4.41 7.62
N VAL A 175 17.74 3.73 6.95
CA VAL A 175 17.51 2.28 7.07
C VAL A 175 18.02 1.59 5.81
N LEU A 176 17.57 2.02 4.63
CA LEU A 176 18.05 1.51 3.36
C LEU A 176 19.43 2.09 3.03
N THR A 177 20.32 1.24 2.55
CA THR A 177 21.66 1.58 2.10
C THR A 177 21.66 2.23 0.71
N GLU A 178 22.76 2.88 0.34
CA GLU A 178 22.90 3.46 -1.00
C GLU A 178 22.81 2.43 -2.13
N ALA A 179 23.28 1.19 -1.89
CA ALA A 179 23.16 0.12 -2.87
C ALA A 179 21.69 -0.29 -3.08
N GLU A 180 20.95 -0.43 -1.98
CA GLU A 180 19.52 -0.75 -2.01
C GLU A 180 18.67 0.36 -2.65
N LEU A 181 19.05 1.62 -2.46
CA LEU A 181 18.40 2.73 -3.15
C LEU A 181 18.65 2.68 -4.66
N LYS A 182 19.85 2.29 -5.10
CA LYS A 182 20.12 2.08 -6.54
C LYS A 182 19.33 0.91 -7.12
N GLU A 183 19.12 -0.15 -6.34
CA GLU A 183 18.21 -1.24 -6.74
C GLU A 183 16.78 -0.73 -6.90
N CYS A 184 16.32 0.14 -5.99
CA CYS A 184 15.02 0.81 -6.10
C CYS A 184 14.90 1.61 -7.39
N ASP A 185 15.89 2.48 -7.66
CA ASP A 185 15.89 3.34 -8.83
C ASP A 185 15.86 2.51 -10.13
N ALA A 186 16.61 1.40 -10.17
CA ALA A 186 16.62 0.48 -11.30
C ALA A 186 15.27 -0.24 -11.46
N ALA A 187 14.63 -0.66 -10.37
CA ALA A 187 13.30 -1.28 -10.42
C ALA A 187 12.21 -0.32 -10.89
N ILE A 188 12.23 0.92 -10.39
CA ILE A 188 11.35 2.01 -10.81
C ILE A 188 11.55 2.30 -12.30
N ALA A 189 12.79 2.52 -12.75
CA ALA A 189 13.07 2.86 -14.15
C ALA A 189 12.70 1.75 -15.13
N ARG A 190 12.78 0.47 -14.69
CA ARG A 190 12.38 -0.69 -15.49
C ARG A 190 10.86 -0.82 -15.64
N THR A 191 10.10 -0.38 -14.64
CA THR A 191 8.67 -0.73 -14.52
C THR A 191 7.74 0.46 -14.74
N LEU A 192 8.12 1.65 -14.29
CA LEU A 192 7.28 2.84 -14.28
C LEU A 192 7.67 3.82 -15.40
N THR A 193 6.66 4.47 -15.97
CA THR A 193 6.87 5.68 -16.76
C THR A 193 7.40 6.82 -15.85
N PRO A 194 8.20 7.77 -16.37
CA PRO A 194 8.78 8.84 -15.56
C PRO A 194 7.76 9.66 -14.76
N ASP A 195 6.59 9.92 -15.34
CA ASP A 195 5.54 10.69 -14.67
C ASP A 195 4.84 9.87 -13.58
N CYS A 196 4.62 8.57 -13.81
CA CYS A 196 4.12 7.66 -12.79
C CYS A 196 5.09 7.55 -11.62
N ALA A 197 6.39 7.41 -11.90
CA ALA A 197 7.42 7.34 -10.87
C ALA A 197 7.43 8.59 -9.99
N ARG A 198 7.40 9.77 -10.61
CA ARG A 198 7.36 11.06 -9.91
C ARG A 198 6.11 11.20 -9.04
N TRP A 199 4.94 10.86 -9.59
CA TRP A 199 3.69 10.90 -8.83
C TRP A 199 3.69 9.90 -7.68
N LEU A 200 4.18 8.68 -7.89
CA LEU A 200 4.23 7.65 -6.85
C LEU A 200 5.17 8.01 -5.71
N GLU A 201 6.24 8.76 -5.98
CA GLU A 201 7.15 9.25 -4.94
C GLU A 201 6.56 10.44 -4.16
N GLN A 202 5.94 11.40 -4.86
CA GLN A 202 5.69 12.74 -4.32
C GLN A 202 4.21 13.00 -4.01
N GLY A 203 3.31 12.30 -4.69
CA GLY A 203 1.90 12.65 -4.84
C GLY A 203 1.71 13.93 -5.65
N GLY A 204 0.58 14.58 -5.44
CA GLY A 204 0.20 15.79 -6.15
C GLY A 204 -0.65 15.53 -7.40
N PRO A 205 -0.86 16.57 -8.23
CA PRO A 205 -1.77 16.48 -9.36
C PRO A 205 -1.29 15.45 -10.39
N LEU A 206 -2.25 14.73 -10.96
CA LEU A 206 -1.99 13.84 -12.09
C LEU A 206 -1.73 14.67 -13.37
N PRO A 207 -0.81 14.23 -14.24
CA PRO A 207 -0.56 14.83 -15.54
C PRO A 207 -1.54 14.35 -16.60
#